data_AF-A0A511AX83-F1
#
_entry.id   AF-A0A511AX83-F1
#
_cell.length_a   1.000
_cell.length_b   1.000
_cell.length_c   1.000
_cell.angle_alpha   90.00
_cell.angle_beta   90.00
_cell.angle_gamma   90.00
#
_symmetry.space_group_name_H-M   'P 1'
#
loop_
_entity.id
_entity.type
_entity.pdbx_description
1 polymer ?
#
loop_
_entity_poly.entity_id
_entity_poly.type
_entity_poly.pdbx_seq_one_letter_code
_entity_poly.pdbx_strand_id
1 'polypeptide(L)'
;MFRIRRLFLTLPTLLLLLSLTACQTVLYTELSERDAMEMIAILLQHGISATRLIAKDGSSTVEVPERHVADAVSILRSSHYPRNGYDSMDKIFQQQGMISTPTAERAKLYYGISQELGHTLNDIDGVIDARVHIAPAASDPVTGVDKPATASVVIRYDSGTTVSGLLPKIKLMVANAVQDLAYDRVSVILLPVAVPHLAPVQTEWMSPLGWTGWFFAFAFPAGYGANLLWRRFRRKPIQKTTELAIVPREAA
;
A
#
# COMPACT_ATOMS: atom_id res chain seq x y z
N MET A 1 -37.36 -36.47 15.29
CA MET A 1 -36.62 -35.47 16.11
C MET A 1 -35.23 -35.07 15.59
N PHE A 2 -34.42 -35.96 14.97
CA PHE A 2 -33.05 -35.62 14.52
C PHE A 2 -32.94 -34.64 13.33
N ARG A 3 -33.94 -34.55 12.44
CA ARG A 3 -33.93 -33.63 11.29
C ARG A 3 -34.11 -32.15 11.68
N ILE A 4 -34.95 -31.87 12.68
CA ILE A 4 -35.27 -30.51 13.15
C ILE A 4 -34.06 -29.87 13.85
N ARG A 5 -33.27 -30.69 14.57
CA ARG A 5 -32.07 -30.23 15.30
C ARG A 5 -30.89 -29.88 14.38
N ARG A 6 -30.83 -30.46 13.17
CA ARG A 6 -29.86 -30.08 12.14
C ARG A 6 -30.21 -28.75 11.46
N LEU A 7 -31.51 -28.49 11.27
CA LEU A 7 -32.02 -27.26 10.66
C LEU A 7 -31.75 -26.01 11.51
N PHE A 8 -31.87 -26.13 12.83
CA PHE A 8 -31.56 -25.04 13.78
C PHE A 8 -30.07 -24.68 13.82
N LEU A 9 -29.17 -25.58 13.41
CA LEU A 9 -27.72 -25.36 13.44
C LEU A 9 -27.20 -24.80 12.11
N THR A 10 -27.87 -25.09 10.99
CA THR A 10 -27.54 -24.56 9.66
C THR A 10 -28.08 -23.14 9.42
N LEU A 11 -29.14 -22.75 10.12
CA LEU A 11 -29.78 -21.45 9.98
C LEU A 11 -28.92 -20.27 10.47
N PRO A 12 -28.23 -20.33 11.64
CA PRO A 12 -27.32 -19.26 12.05
C PRO A 12 -26.07 -19.19 11.18
N THR A 13 -25.56 -20.32 10.66
CA THR A 13 -24.43 -20.30 9.73
C THR A 13 -24.82 -19.68 8.38
N LEU A 14 -26.03 -19.95 7.88
CA LEU A 14 -26.53 -19.34 6.65
C LEU A 14 -26.74 -17.83 6.83
N LEU A 15 -27.28 -17.40 7.98
CA LEU A 15 -27.46 -15.99 8.32
C LEU A 15 -26.11 -15.26 8.46
N LEU A 16 -25.12 -15.91 9.07
CA LEU A 16 -23.75 -15.40 9.15
C LEU A 16 -23.11 -15.28 7.77
N LEU A 17 -23.30 -16.27 6.88
CA LEU A 17 -22.81 -16.20 5.49
C LEU A 17 -23.48 -15.06 4.70
N LEU A 18 -24.78 -14.82 4.90
CA LEU A 18 -25.47 -13.70 4.23
C LEU A 18 -25.02 -12.33 4.76
N SER A 19 -24.61 -12.23 6.02
CA SER A 19 -24.11 -10.96 6.58
C SER A 19 -22.74 -10.52 6.02
N LEU A 20 -22.04 -11.39 5.27
CA LEU A 20 -20.72 -11.10 4.71
C LEU A 20 -20.74 -10.44 3.32
N THR A 21 -21.91 -10.20 2.71
CA THR A 21 -21.96 -9.53 1.39
C THR A 21 -21.76 -8.02 1.57
N ALA A 22 -20.51 -7.57 1.61
CA ALA A 22 -20.19 -6.15 1.47
C ALA A 22 -20.32 -5.76 -0.01
N CYS A 23 -21.33 -4.97 -0.36
CA CYS A 23 -21.40 -4.35 -1.68
C CYS A 23 -20.27 -3.31 -1.78
N GLN A 24 -19.36 -3.50 -2.75
CA GLN A 24 -18.32 -2.53 -3.07
C GLN A 24 -18.87 -1.56 -4.12
N THR A 25 -18.56 -0.29 -3.93
CA THR A 25 -18.96 0.81 -4.81
C THR A 25 -17.73 1.56 -5.29
N VAL A 26 -17.75 1.97 -6.56
CA VAL A 26 -16.68 2.74 -7.20
C VAL A 26 -16.61 4.13 -6.58
N LEU A 27 -15.42 4.52 -6.13
CA LEU A 27 -15.15 5.83 -5.52
C LEU A 27 -14.53 6.81 -6.52
N TYR A 28 -13.45 6.38 -7.18
CA TYR A 28 -12.72 7.16 -8.17
C TYR A 28 -12.24 6.25 -9.31
N THR A 29 -12.30 6.75 -10.54
CA THR A 29 -11.83 6.11 -11.78
C THR A 29 -10.69 6.91 -12.39
N GLU A 30 -10.02 6.33 -13.40
CA GLU A 30 -8.98 7.02 -14.18
C GLU A 30 -7.78 7.51 -13.35
N LEU A 31 -7.45 6.81 -12.27
CA LEU A 31 -6.33 7.17 -11.40
C LEU A 31 -5.01 6.61 -11.93
N SER A 32 -3.93 7.35 -11.69
CA SER A 32 -2.58 6.81 -11.82
C SER A 32 -2.37 5.69 -10.80
N GLU A 33 -1.48 4.74 -11.11
CA GLU A 33 -1.18 3.64 -10.17
C GLU A 33 -0.68 4.16 -8.82
N ARG A 34 0.19 5.18 -8.85
CA ARG A 34 0.73 5.80 -7.64
C ARG A 34 -0.38 6.42 -6.79
N ASP A 35 -1.27 7.20 -7.40
CA ASP A 35 -2.37 7.85 -6.68
C ASP A 35 -3.34 6.82 -6.11
N ALA A 36 -3.72 5.80 -6.88
CA ALA A 36 -4.60 4.74 -6.42
C ALA A 36 -4.03 3.99 -5.21
N MET A 37 -2.72 3.68 -5.23
CA MET A 37 -2.06 3.01 -4.10
C MET A 37 -1.98 3.89 -2.86
N GLU A 38 -1.67 5.19 -3.01
CA GLU A 38 -1.60 6.11 -1.89
C GLU A 38 -2.99 6.36 -1.27
N MET A 39 -4.04 6.48 -2.10
CA MET A 39 -5.42 6.57 -1.64
C MET A 39 -5.85 5.32 -0.85
N ILE A 40 -5.50 4.12 -1.32
CA ILE A 40 -5.78 2.88 -0.61
C ILE A 40 -5.02 2.83 0.72
N ALA A 41 -3.75 3.25 0.75
CA ALA A 41 -2.97 3.28 1.98
C ALA A 41 -3.59 4.22 3.04
N ILE A 42 -4.04 5.41 2.63
CA ILE A 42 -4.71 6.37 3.52
C ILE A 42 -6.02 5.81 4.06
N LEU A 43 -6.83 5.16 3.22
CA LEU A 43 -8.10 4.55 3.63
C LEU A 43 -7.86 3.40 4.61
N LEU A 44 -6.87 2.54 4.34
CA LEU A 44 -6.51 1.44 5.23
C LEU A 44 -6.01 1.92 6.60
N GLN A 45 -5.23 3.00 6.65
CA GLN A 45 -4.79 3.62 7.91
C GLN A 45 -5.96 4.11 8.77
N HIS A 46 -7.09 4.48 8.15
CA HIS A 46 -8.32 4.89 8.82
C HIS A 46 -9.31 3.73 9.01
N GLY A 47 -8.89 2.48 8.79
CA GLY A 47 -9.72 1.28 8.99
C GLY A 47 -10.75 1.02 7.89
N ILE A 48 -10.69 1.74 6.76
CA ILE A 48 -11.57 1.54 5.61
C ILE A 48 -10.88 0.58 4.63
N SER A 49 -11.46 -0.60 4.45
CA SER A 49 -11.00 -1.54 3.42
C SER A 49 -11.29 -0.97 2.03
N ALA A 50 -10.26 -0.74 1.23
CA ALA A 50 -10.36 -0.29 -0.15
C ALA A 50 -9.73 -1.32 -1.09
N THR A 51 -10.31 -1.48 -2.28
CA THR A 51 -9.84 -2.43 -3.30
C THR A 51 -9.48 -1.68 -4.58
N ARG A 52 -8.34 -2.04 -5.18
CA ARG A 52 -7.94 -1.53 -6.51
C ARG A 52 -8.46 -2.47 -7.59
N LEU A 53 -9.13 -1.92 -8.59
CA LEU A 53 -9.37 -2.58 -9.87
C LEU A 53 -8.53 -1.91 -10.96
N ILE A 54 -7.95 -2.72 -11.83
CA ILE A 54 -7.22 -2.23 -13.00
C ILE A 54 -8.20 -2.28 -14.18
N ALA A 55 -8.48 -1.12 -14.76
CA ALA A 55 -9.30 -1.00 -15.94
C ALA A 55 -8.51 -1.42 -17.21
N LYS A 56 -9.24 -1.73 -18.29
CA LYS A 56 -8.66 -2.25 -19.53
C LYS A 56 -7.73 -1.26 -20.24
N ASP A 57 -7.88 0.02 -19.94
CA ASP A 57 -7.05 1.14 -20.42
C ASP A 57 -5.76 1.33 -19.61
N GLY A 58 -5.51 0.50 -18.59
CA GLY A 58 -4.37 0.62 -17.68
C GLY A 58 -4.59 1.61 -16.55
N SER A 59 -5.74 2.29 -16.51
CA SER A 59 -6.10 3.17 -15.40
C SER A 59 -6.54 2.38 -14.18
N SER A 60 -6.38 2.98 -12.99
CA SER A 60 -6.76 2.34 -11.73
C SER A 60 -8.06 2.92 -11.21
N THR A 61 -8.93 2.05 -10.72
CA THR A 61 -10.18 2.39 -10.05
C THR A 61 -10.09 1.96 -8.59
N VAL A 62 -10.53 2.82 -7.68
CA VAL A 62 -10.59 2.52 -6.24
C VAL A 62 -12.03 2.28 -5.83
N GLU A 63 -12.29 1.14 -5.21
CA GLU A 63 -13.60 0.74 -4.69
C GLU A 63 -13.58 0.66 -3.17
N VAL A 64 -14.67 1.08 -2.55
CA VAL A 64 -14.89 1.02 -1.10
C VAL A 64 -16.28 0.46 -0.79
N PRO A 65 -16.50 -0.16 0.38
CA PRO A 65 -17.83 -0.57 0.81
C PRO A 65 -18.80 0.62 0.79
N GLU A 66 -20.02 0.43 0.29
CA GLU A 66 -21.04 1.48 0.16
C GLU A 66 -21.26 2.28 1.45
N ARG A 67 -21.26 1.58 2.58
CA ARG A 67 -21.40 2.15 3.93
C ARG A 67 -20.31 3.16 4.33
N HIS A 68 -19.15 3.14 3.68
CA HIS A 68 -17.98 3.97 4.01
C HIS A 68 -17.66 5.02 2.94
N VAL A 69 -18.51 5.22 1.92
CA VAL A 69 -18.25 6.18 0.84
C VAL A 69 -18.08 7.60 1.36
N ALA A 70 -19.00 8.07 2.22
CA ALA A 70 -18.94 9.43 2.76
C ALA A 70 -17.66 9.66 3.59
N ASP A 71 -17.33 8.72 4.47
CA ASP A 71 -16.12 8.75 5.29
C ASP A 71 -14.87 8.74 4.40
N ALA A 72 -14.81 7.84 3.42
CA ALA A 72 -13.70 7.71 2.48
C ALA A 72 -13.45 9.01 1.70
N VAL A 73 -14.50 9.64 1.17
CA VAL A 73 -14.38 10.95 0.49
C VAL A 73 -13.87 12.01 1.45
N SER A 74 -14.39 12.07 2.68
CA SER A 74 -13.96 13.09 3.66
C SER A 74 -12.48 12.95 4.04
N ILE A 75 -12.02 11.72 4.28
CA ILE A 75 -10.64 11.39 4.62
C ILE A 75 -9.71 11.73 3.43
N LEU A 76 -10.06 11.30 2.22
CA LEU A 76 -9.25 11.57 1.03
C LEU A 76 -9.15 13.07 0.74
N ARG A 77 -10.25 13.82 0.88
CA ARG A 77 -10.23 15.28 0.73
C ARG A 77 -9.38 15.97 1.78
N SER A 78 -9.41 15.50 3.04
CA SER A 78 -8.54 16.02 4.10
C SER A 78 -7.05 15.77 3.80
N SER A 79 -6.75 14.70 3.08
CA SER A 79 -5.41 14.33 2.60
C SER A 79 -5.07 14.89 1.21
N HIS A 80 -5.86 15.83 0.68
CA HIS A 80 -5.65 16.48 -0.63
C HIS A 80 -5.74 15.54 -1.85
N TYR A 81 -6.55 14.49 -1.78
CA TYR A 81 -6.88 13.62 -2.91
C TYR A 81 -8.25 13.95 -3.53
N PRO A 82 -8.41 13.78 -4.86
CA PRO A 82 -7.37 13.40 -5.83
C PRO A 82 -6.35 14.54 -6.02
N ARG A 83 -5.08 14.20 -6.19
CA ARG A 83 -4.03 15.21 -6.39
C ARG A 83 -4.31 15.96 -7.69
N ASN A 84 -4.24 17.29 -7.64
CA ASN A 84 -4.24 18.09 -8.87
C ASN A 84 -3.03 17.68 -9.71
N GLY A 85 -3.26 17.15 -10.90
CA GLY A 85 -2.19 16.90 -11.87
C GLY A 85 -1.62 18.24 -12.31
N TYR A 86 -0.40 18.55 -11.90
CA TYR A 86 0.33 19.68 -12.46
C TYR A 86 1.07 19.22 -13.70
N ASP A 87 0.99 19.98 -14.79
CA ASP A 87 1.85 19.75 -15.94
C ASP A 87 3.29 20.02 -15.51
N SER A 88 4.13 18.98 -15.55
CA SER A 88 5.56 19.15 -15.29
C SER A 88 6.18 20.00 -16.38
N MET A 89 7.26 20.71 -16.05
CA MET A 89 8.00 21.51 -17.03
C MET A 89 8.47 20.65 -18.21
N ASP A 90 8.77 19.37 -17.96
CA ASP A 90 9.11 18.38 -18.99
C ASP A 90 7.98 18.20 -20.02
N LYS A 91 6.73 18.10 -19.56
CA LYS A 91 5.56 17.97 -20.43
C LYS A 91 5.35 19.23 -21.28
N ILE A 92 5.54 20.41 -20.69
CA ILE A 92 5.42 21.70 -21.40
C ILE A 92 6.53 21.85 -22.45
N PHE A 93 7.77 21.46 -22.13
CA PHE A 93 8.88 21.53 -23.06
C PHE A 93 8.78 20.55 -24.22
N GLN A 94 8.21 19.36 -24.01
CA GLN A 94 7.93 18.40 -25.09
C GLN A 94 6.91 18.95 -26.09
N GLN A 95 6.01 19.83 -25.67
CA GLN A 95 4.99 20.45 -26.53
C GLN A 95 5.53 21.60 -27.40
N GLN A 96 6.69 22.19 -27.07
CA GLN A 96 7.20 23.41 -27.73
C GLN A 96 7.94 23.19 -29.07
N GLY A 97 8.06 21.96 -29.58
CA GLY A 97 8.56 21.69 -30.94
C GLY A 97 10.08 21.86 -31.14
N MET A 98 10.55 21.60 -32.37
CA MET A 98 11.96 21.40 -32.78
C MET A 98 12.88 22.65 -32.77
N ILE A 99 12.39 23.83 -32.37
CA ILE A 99 13.18 25.08 -32.44
C ILE A 99 13.46 25.57 -31.01
N SER A 100 14.63 25.23 -30.49
CA SER A 100 15.11 25.72 -29.19
C SER A 100 15.41 27.22 -29.26
N THR A 101 14.68 28.03 -28.50
CA THR A 101 15.05 29.44 -28.27
C THR A 101 16.10 29.52 -27.15
N PRO A 102 17.00 30.52 -27.14
CA PRO A 102 17.96 30.71 -26.06
C PRO A 102 17.31 30.79 -24.67
N THR A 103 16.11 31.37 -24.60
CA THR A 103 15.32 31.45 -23.37
C THR A 103 14.81 30.09 -22.91
N ALA A 104 14.36 29.24 -23.85
CA ALA A 104 13.90 27.88 -23.55
C ALA A 104 15.05 26.98 -23.08
N GLU A 105 16.22 27.05 -23.70
CA GLU A 105 17.40 26.29 -23.26
C GLU A 105 17.85 26.69 -21.86
N ARG A 106 17.87 28.00 -21.58
CA ARG A 106 18.18 28.53 -20.25
C ARG A 106 17.16 28.05 -19.22
N ALA A 107 15.86 28.07 -19.55
CA ALA A 107 14.81 27.55 -18.65
C ALA A 107 14.98 26.04 -18.37
N LYS A 108 15.32 25.24 -19.39
CA LYS A 108 15.62 23.81 -19.24
C LYS A 108 16.82 23.57 -18.32
N LEU A 109 17.91 24.34 -18.51
CA LEU A 109 19.11 24.23 -17.67
C LEU A 109 18.77 24.46 -16.19
N TYR A 110 18.09 25.56 -15.86
CA TYR A 110 17.75 25.85 -14.47
C TYR A 110 16.71 24.90 -13.89
N TYR A 111 15.77 24.40 -14.69
CA TYR A 111 14.86 23.33 -14.28
C TYR A 111 15.64 22.05 -13.94
N GLY A 112 16.59 21.64 -14.79
CA GLY A 112 17.46 20.49 -14.51
C GLY A 112 18.27 20.66 -13.22
N ILE A 113 18.90 21.82 -13.02
CA ILE A 113 19.63 22.13 -11.78
C ILE A 113 18.69 22.06 -10.56
N SER A 114 17.45 22.55 -10.68
CA SER A 114 16.48 22.49 -9.59
C SER A 114 16.08 21.05 -9.22
N GLN A 115 15.94 20.17 -10.22
CA GLN A 115 15.65 18.75 -9.99
C GLN A 115 16.83 18.03 -9.34
N GLU A 116 18.05 18.26 -9.85
CA GLU A 116 19.26 17.63 -9.32
C GLU A 116 19.55 18.06 -7.88
N LEU A 117 19.38 19.36 -7.57
CA LEU A 117 19.49 19.85 -6.20
C LEU A 117 18.40 19.28 -5.29
N GLY A 118 17.15 19.22 -5.77
CA GLY A 118 16.06 18.60 -5.02
C GLY A 118 16.35 17.13 -4.71
N HIS A 119 16.86 16.39 -5.69
CA HIS A 119 17.25 14.99 -5.52
C HIS A 119 18.40 14.83 -4.51
N THR A 120 19.46 15.62 -4.65
CA THR A 120 20.61 15.60 -3.73
C THR A 120 20.19 15.93 -2.29
N LEU A 121 19.27 16.88 -2.11
CA LEU A 121 18.75 17.24 -0.79
C LEU A 121 17.84 16.15 -0.20
N ASN A 122 17.13 15.39 -1.03
CA ASN A 122 16.34 14.25 -0.60
C ASN A 122 17.20 13.08 -0.10
N ASP A 123 18.42 12.94 -0.60
CA ASP A 123 19.37 11.90 -0.16
C ASP A 123 19.96 12.18 1.23
N ILE A 124 19.67 13.34 1.84
CA ILE A 124 20.11 13.67 3.19
C ILE A 124 19.25 12.92 4.21
N ASP A 125 19.91 12.22 5.15
CA ASP A 125 19.24 11.52 6.25
C ASP A 125 18.27 12.43 7.02
N GLY A 126 17.03 11.97 7.14
CA GLY A 126 15.95 12.69 7.82
C GLY A 126 15.19 13.68 6.93
N VAL A 127 15.60 13.90 5.68
CA VAL A 127 14.78 14.63 4.69
C VAL A 127 13.80 13.65 4.02
N ILE A 128 12.53 14.05 3.95
CA ILE A 128 11.44 13.24 3.39
C ILE A 128 11.08 13.73 1.98
N ASP A 129 11.07 15.05 1.79
CA ASP A 129 10.85 15.68 0.48
C ASP A 129 11.52 17.06 0.46
N ALA A 130 12.24 17.35 -0.61
CA ALA A 130 12.95 18.59 -0.84
C ALA A 130 12.59 19.12 -2.22
N ARG A 131 12.21 20.40 -2.27
CA ARG A 131 11.88 21.11 -3.51
C ARG A 131 12.69 22.38 -3.59
N VAL A 132 13.32 22.58 -4.74
CA VAL A 132 14.15 23.74 -5.03
C VAL A 132 13.51 24.50 -6.17
N HIS A 133 13.34 25.80 -5.99
CA HIS A 133 12.87 26.72 -7.02
C HIS A 133 13.95 27.76 -7.26
N ILE A 134 14.43 27.85 -8.49
CA ILE A 134 15.47 28.79 -8.91
C ILE A 134 14.82 29.84 -9.79
N ALA A 135 14.99 31.11 -9.43
CA ALA A 135 14.68 32.25 -10.27
C ALA A 135 16.00 32.78 -10.85
N PRO A 136 16.26 32.57 -12.16
CA PRO A 136 17.48 33.04 -12.81
C PRO A 136 17.61 34.55 -12.76
N ALA A 137 18.84 35.05 -12.81
CA ALA A 137 19.09 36.46 -13.01
C ALA A 137 18.51 36.93 -14.36
N ALA A 138 17.85 38.09 -14.36
CA ALA A 138 17.23 38.67 -15.54
C ALA A 138 17.35 40.19 -15.50
N SER A 139 17.77 40.77 -16.63
CA SER A 139 17.77 42.22 -16.84
C SER A 139 16.40 42.66 -17.30
N ASP A 140 15.84 43.69 -16.67
CA ASP A 140 14.60 44.30 -17.15
C ASP A 140 14.88 45.13 -18.42
N PRO A 141 14.30 44.79 -19.59
CA PRO A 141 14.56 45.50 -20.83
C PRO A 141 13.99 46.92 -20.85
N VAL A 142 13.07 47.26 -19.94
CA VAL A 142 12.43 48.59 -19.85
C VAL A 142 13.17 49.48 -18.87
N THR A 143 13.48 48.96 -17.68
CA THR A 143 14.11 49.75 -16.61
C THR A 143 15.64 49.66 -16.61
N GLY A 144 16.22 48.68 -17.30
CA GLY A 144 17.66 48.40 -17.29
C GLY A 144 18.18 47.89 -15.95
N VAL A 145 17.29 47.61 -14.99
CA VAL A 145 17.66 47.12 -13.67
C VAL A 145 17.85 45.61 -13.71
N ASP A 146 19.04 45.16 -13.33
CA ASP A 146 19.34 43.74 -13.21
C ASP A 146 18.71 43.16 -11.95
N LYS A 147 17.85 42.15 -12.12
CA LYS A 147 17.34 41.33 -11.03
C LYS A 147 18.32 40.19 -10.79
N PRO A 148 18.92 40.09 -9.60
CA PRO A 148 19.85 39.00 -9.30
C PRO A 148 19.12 37.66 -9.21
N ALA A 149 19.89 36.57 -9.34
CA ALA A 149 19.36 35.23 -9.12
C ALA A 149 18.92 35.05 -7.65
N THR A 150 17.82 34.32 -7.45
CA THR A 150 17.29 33.96 -6.13
C THR A 150 16.87 32.50 -6.11
N ALA A 151 16.88 31.88 -4.94
CA ALA A 151 16.43 30.51 -4.77
C ALA A 151 15.55 30.36 -3.53
N SER A 152 14.55 29.48 -3.64
CA SER A 152 13.69 29.08 -2.54
C SER A 152 13.73 27.57 -2.39
N VAL A 153 13.99 27.11 -1.18
CA VAL A 153 14.11 25.69 -0.86
C VAL A 153 13.08 25.35 0.20
N VAL A 154 12.27 24.33 -0.06
CA VAL A 154 11.31 23.78 0.90
C VAL A 154 11.76 22.38 1.25
N ILE A 155 11.92 22.10 2.54
CA ILE A 155 12.37 20.80 3.04
C ILE A 155 11.35 20.30 4.04
N ARG A 156 10.68 19.20 3.72
CA ARG A 156 10.00 18.37 4.72
C ARG A 156 11.01 17.42 5.33
N TYR A 157 11.07 17.41 6.64
CA TYR A 157 11.97 16.54 7.38
C TYR A 157 11.25 15.81 8.51
N ASP A 158 11.81 14.68 8.93
CA ASP A 158 11.31 13.95 10.09
C ASP A 158 11.60 14.75 11.36
N SER A 159 10.54 15.03 12.13
CA SER A 159 10.62 15.69 13.45
C SER A 159 11.57 14.99 14.44
N GLY A 160 11.86 13.69 14.26
CA GLY A 160 12.85 12.94 15.04
C GLY A 160 14.32 13.27 14.71
N THR A 161 14.58 13.99 13.61
CA THR A 161 15.94 14.31 13.14
C THR A 161 16.26 15.80 13.23
N THR A 162 17.52 16.16 13.54
CA THR A 162 17.96 17.56 13.62
C THR A 162 18.52 18.06 12.29
N VAL A 163 17.64 18.38 11.34
CA VAL A 163 18.03 18.95 10.03
C VAL A 163 18.40 20.44 10.11
N SER A 164 17.99 21.14 11.18
CA SER A 164 18.27 22.57 11.39
C SER A 164 19.76 22.90 11.44
N GLY A 165 20.60 22.00 11.95
CA GLY A 165 22.06 22.17 11.97
C GLY A 165 22.72 22.14 10.58
N LEU A 166 22.05 21.55 9.58
CA LEU A 166 22.52 21.49 8.20
C LEU A 166 22.12 22.72 7.38
N LEU A 167 21.27 23.59 7.92
CA LEU A 167 20.72 24.74 7.21
C LEU A 167 21.81 25.64 6.56
N PRO A 168 22.92 25.99 7.24
CA PRO A 168 23.96 26.80 6.60
C PRO A 168 24.65 26.06 5.45
N LYS A 169 24.83 24.74 5.56
CA LYS A 169 25.45 23.89 4.53
C LYS A 169 24.54 23.75 3.32
N ILE A 170 23.24 23.57 3.53
CA ILE A 170 22.22 23.52 2.47
C ILE A 170 22.20 24.85 1.71
N LYS A 171 22.16 25.99 2.43
CA LYS A 171 22.23 27.31 1.78
C LYS A 171 23.50 27.50 0.96
N LEU A 172 24.65 27.09 1.50
CA LEU A 172 25.94 27.20 0.81
C LEU A 172 25.99 26.32 -0.44
N MET A 173 25.51 25.08 -0.36
CA MET A 173 25.45 24.16 -1.49
C MET A 173 24.57 24.72 -2.61
N VAL A 174 23.38 25.22 -2.28
CA VAL A 174 22.46 25.81 -3.26
C VAL A 174 23.05 27.08 -3.90
N ALA A 175 23.66 27.96 -3.10
CA ALA A 175 24.32 29.16 -3.60
C ALA A 175 25.46 28.83 -4.58
N ASN A 176 26.27 27.81 -4.28
CA ASN A 176 27.39 27.42 -5.14
C ASN A 176 26.97 26.65 -6.41
N ALA A 177 25.78 26.05 -6.42
CA ALA A 177 25.28 25.28 -7.56
C ALA A 177 24.67 26.15 -8.67
N VAL A 178 24.36 27.42 -8.38
CA VAL A 178 23.68 28.34 -9.29
C VAL A 178 24.57 29.55 -9.54
N GLN A 179 24.78 29.90 -10.81
CA GLN A 179 25.55 31.09 -11.19
C GLN A 179 24.90 32.37 -10.65
N ASP A 180 25.72 33.28 -10.13
CA ASP A 180 25.32 34.59 -9.58
C ASP A 180 24.29 34.53 -8.43
N LEU A 181 24.16 33.38 -7.76
CA LEU A 181 23.31 33.21 -6.60
C LEU A 181 24.10 33.47 -5.31
N ALA A 182 23.73 34.55 -4.61
CA ALA A 182 24.34 34.89 -3.34
C ALA A 182 23.69 34.12 -2.17
N TYR A 183 24.47 33.83 -1.13
CA TYR A 183 24.04 33.06 0.04
C TYR A 183 22.83 33.67 0.77
N ASP A 184 22.78 35.00 0.86
CA ASP A 184 21.70 35.78 1.47
C ASP A 184 20.40 35.73 0.65
N ARG A 185 20.47 35.37 -0.63
CA ARG A 185 19.33 35.24 -1.56
C ARG A 185 18.76 33.83 -1.64
N VAL A 186 19.21 32.93 -0.77
CA VAL A 186 18.65 31.59 -0.59
C VAL A 186 17.70 31.58 0.62
N SER A 187 16.40 31.50 0.32
CA SER A 187 15.36 31.30 1.33
C SER A 187 15.15 29.81 1.55
N VAL A 188 15.15 29.36 2.80
CA VAL A 188 14.94 27.95 3.14
C VAL A 188 13.85 27.85 4.19
N ILE A 189 12.87 27.00 3.92
CA ILE A 189 11.73 26.72 4.79
C ILE A 189 11.81 25.26 5.22
N LEU A 190 11.83 25.03 6.53
CA LEU A 190 11.83 23.70 7.14
C LEU A 190 10.43 23.37 7.64
N LEU A 191 9.90 22.23 7.22
CA LEU A 191 8.57 21.74 7.58
C LEU A 191 8.73 20.41 8.34
N PRO A 192 8.57 20.39 9.67
CA PRO A 192 8.64 19.15 10.42
C PRO A 192 7.41 18.29 10.12
N VAL A 193 7.63 16.99 9.89
CA VAL A 193 6.58 15.99 9.72
C VAL A 193 6.75 14.94 10.80
N ALA A 194 5.68 14.67 11.54
CA ALA A 194 5.61 13.50 12.41
C ALA A 194 5.34 12.29 11.53
N VAL A 195 6.37 11.52 11.22
CA VAL A 195 6.19 10.25 10.49
C VAL A 195 5.59 9.25 11.47
N PRO A 196 4.41 8.68 11.20
CA PRO A 196 3.88 7.61 12.04
C PRO A 196 4.87 6.45 11.96
N HIS A 197 5.60 6.18 13.04
CA HIS A 197 6.32 4.92 13.17
C HIS A 197 5.26 3.83 13.25
N LEU A 198 4.95 3.20 12.10
CA LEU A 198 4.10 2.02 12.07
C LEU A 198 4.74 1.01 13.01
N ALA A 199 4.04 0.67 14.08
CA ALA A 199 4.49 -0.38 14.98
C ALA A 199 4.80 -1.63 14.14
N PRO A 200 5.89 -2.36 14.44
CA PRO A 200 6.21 -3.57 13.69
C PRO A 200 4.97 -4.44 13.66
N VAL A 201 4.56 -4.87 12.45
CA VAL A 201 3.45 -5.80 12.27
C VAL A 201 3.73 -6.98 13.18
N GLN A 202 2.97 -7.08 14.27
CA GLN A 202 3.01 -8.23 15.14
C GLN A 202 2.44 -9.36 14.31
N THR A 203 3.34 -10.12 13.69
CA THR A 203 2.94 -11.32 13.00
C THR A 203 2.63 -12.31 14.11
N GLU A 204 1.37 -12.32 14.58
CA GLU A 204 0.85 -13.33 15.49
C GLU A 204 0.87 -14.68 14.75
N TRP A 205 2.04 -15.28 14.66
CA TRP A 205 2.17 -16.67 14.27
C TRP A 205 1.55 -17.50 15.38
N MET A 206 0.32 -17.96 15.11
CA MET A 206 -0.41 -18.96 15.91
C MET A 206 -0.78 -18.51 17.32
N SER A 207 -2.00 -18.00 17.48
CA SER A 207 -2.64 -17.99 18.80
C SER A 207 -2.80 -19.43 19.30
N PRO A 208 -2.61 -19.71 20.60
CA PRO A 208 -2.72 -21.06 21.18
C PRO A 208 -4.10 -21.71 20.96
N LEU A 209 -5.15 -20.90 20.73
CA LEU A 209 -6.47 -21.39 20.31
C LEU A 209 -6.50 -21.94 18.87
N GLY A 210 -5.66 -21.45 17.96
CA GLY A 210 -5.59 -21.93 16.58
C GLY A 210 -5.18 -23.40 16.47
N TRP A 211 -4.27 -23.87 17.34
CA TRP A 211 -3.86 -25.27 17.41
C TRP A 211 -4.97 -26.17 17.95
N THR A 212 -5.71 -25.71 18.95
CA THR A 212 -6.86 -26.49 19.46
C THR A 212 -7.91 -26.69 18.38
N GLY A 213 -8.19 -25.66 17.58
CA GLY A 213 -9.15 -25.74 16.47
C GLY A 213 -8.75 -26.77 15.40
N TRP A 214 -7.48 -26.78 14.98
CA TRP A 214 -6.99 -27.76 14.00
C TRP A 214 -6.91 -29.18 14.56
N PHE A 215 -6.49 -29.34 15.82
CA PHE A 215 -6.50 -30.66 16.48
C PHE A 215 -7.91 -31.25 16.54
N PHE A 216 -8.91 -30.47 16.94
CA PHE A 216 -10.30 -30.95 16.98
C PHE A 216 -10.87 -31.19 15.58
N ALA A 217 -10.54 -30.36 14.59
CA ALA A 217 -11.01 -30.52 13.22
C ALA A 217 -10.53 -31.81 12.56
N PHE A 218 -9.29 -32.27 12.86
CA PHE A 218 -8.72 -33.47 12.25
C PHE A 218 -8.86 -34.74 13.12
N ALA A 219 -8.81 -34.64 14.45
CA ALA A 219 -8.84 -35.83 15.31
C ALA A 219 -10.24 -36.48 15.40
N PHE A 220 -11.31 -35.68 15.39
CA PHE A 220 -12.67 -36.18 15.57
C PHE A 220 -13.23 -36.98 14.37
N PRO A 221 -13.03 -36.55 13.10
CA PRO A 221 -13.49 -37.31 11.94
C PRO A 221 -12.77 -38.67 11.78
N ALA A 222 -11.46 -38.71 12.05
CA ALA A 222 -10.66 -39.93 11.92
C ALA A 222 -11.06 -41.00 12.96
N GLY A 223 -11.31 -40.59 14.21
CA GLY A 223 -11.79 -41.49 15.26
C GLY A 223 -13.19 -42.05 14.99
N TYR A 224 -14.10 -41.22 14.47
CA TYR A 224 -15.47 -41.65 14.14
C TYR A 224 -15.51 -42.61 12.94
N GLY A 225 -14.68 -42.36 11.92
CA GLY A 225 -14.50 -43.25 10.77
C GLY A 225 -13.93 -44.62 11.16
N ALA A 226 -12.92 -44.66 12.03
CA ALA A 226 -12.31 -45.90 12.50
C ALA A 226 -13.28 -46.76 13.33
N ASN A 227 -14.12 -46.15 14.19
CA ASN A 227 -15.10 -46.87 15.00
C ASN A 227 -16.19 -47.54 14.13
N LEU A 228 -16.67 -46.85 13.10
CA LEU A 228 -17.65 -47.39 12.15
C LEU A 228 -17.09 -48.54 11.32
N LEU A 229 -15.84 -48.44 10.87
CA LEU A 229 -15.15 -49.51 10.12
C LEU A 229 -14.90 -50.75 10.98
N TRP A 230 -14.49 -50.56 12.25
CA TRP A 230 -14.24 -51.66 13.17
C TRP A 230 -15.52 -52.42 13.55
N ARG A 231 -16.65 -51.71 13.72
CA ARG A 231 -17.97 -52.32 13.92
C ARG A 231 -18.46 -53.10 12.70
N ARG A 232 -18.05 -52.71 11.49
CA ARG A 232 -18.40 -53.40 10.24
C ARG A 232 -17.59 -54.69 10.05
N PHE A 233 -16.33 -54.70 10.50
CA PHE A 233 -15.45 -55.88 10.39
C PHE A 233 -15.76 -57.00 11.39
N ARG A 234 -16.27 -56.69 12.60
CA ARG A 234 -16.63 -57.71 13.62
C ARG A 234 -17.88 -58.56 13.31
N ARG A 235 -18.54 -58.37 12.16
CA ARG A 235 -19.80 -59.06 11.82
C ARG A 235 -19.68 -60.26 10.87
N LYS A 236 -18.48 -60.72 10.51
CA LYS A 236 -18.35 -61.95 9.68
C LYS A 236 -18.10 -63.19 10.57
N PRO A 237 -19.00 -64.19 10.60
CA PRO A 237 -18.79 -65.42 11.34
C PRO A 237 -17.82 -66.37 10.59
N ILE A 238 -17.03 -67.09 11.37
CA ILE A 238 -16.04 -68.09 10.94
C ILE A 238 -16.78 -69.37 10.49
N GLN A 239 -16.54 -69.84 9.25
CA GLN A 239 -16.98 -71.17 8.80
C GLN A 239 -16.13 -72.25 9.50
N LYS A 240 -16.79 -73.20 10.18
CA LYS A 240 -16.16 -74.37 10.80
C LYS A 240 -15.67 -75.35 9.72
N THR A 241 -14.41 -75.73 9.80
CA THR A 241 -13.80 -76.81 9.02
C THR A 241 -14.42 -78.15 9.37
N THR A 242 -14.93 -78.85 8.35
CA THR A 242 -15.48 -80.21 8.41
C THR A 242 -14.40 -81.25 8.72
N GLU A 243 -14.54 -81.89 9.88
CA GLU A 243 -14.47 -83.34 10.15
C GLU A 243 -13.32 -84.19 9.56
N LEU A 244 -12.43 -84.64 10.45
CA LEU A 244 -11.56 -85.80 10.28
C LEU A 244 -12.38 -87.09 10.35
N ALA A 245 -12.48 -87.84 9.24
CA ALA A 245 -12.94 -89.22 9.24
C ALA A 245 -11.73 -90.17 9.39
N ILE A 246 -11.65 -90.78 10.57
CA ILE A 246 -10.68 -91.81 10.95
C ILE A 246 -11.16 -93.16 10.38
N VAL A 247 -10.31 -93.81 9.57
CA VAL A 247 -10.48 -95.17 9.07
C VAL A 247 -10.05 -96.16 10.15
N PRO A 248 -10.87 -97.14 10.59
CA PRO A 248 -10.43 -98.20 11.49
C PRO A 248 -9.90 -99.41 10.71
N ARG A 249 -8.84 -100.04 11.25
CA ARG A 249 -8.27 -101.32 10.81
C ARG A 249 -8.32 -102.28 12.00
N GLU A 250 -9.12 -103.35 11.94
CA GLU A 250 -8.69 -104.76 12.06
C GLU A 250 -9.84 -105.79 12.20
N ALA A 251 -9.60 -106.94 11.54
CA ALA A 251 -9.95 -108.33 11.88
C ALA A 251 -11.41 -108.84 11.83
N ALA A 252 -11.72 -109.54 10.74
CA ALA A 252 -11.98 -110.99 10.73
C ALA A 252 -11.51 -111.58 9.40
#